data_AF-A0A956WCD0-F1
#
_entry.id   AF-A0A956WCD0-F1
#
_cell.length_a   1.000
_cell.length_b   1.000
_cell.length_c   1.000
_cell.angle_alpha   90.00
_cell.angle_beta   90.00
_cell.angle_gamma   90.00
#
_symmetry.space_group_name_H-M   'P 1'
#
loop_
_entity.id
_entity.type
_entity.pdbx_description
1 polymer ?
#
loop_
_entity_poly.entity_id
_entity_poly.type
_entity_poly.pdbx_seq_one_letter_code
_entity_poly.pdbx_strand_id
1 'polypeptide(L)'
;MSATGVTVYTTSTCPWCDRVKDYLGKAGVPFEEKRVDSDYDAAMEMIQRSGQQGVPVIAADNDVIVGFDQPRLARIVDRYGKPKRAPLGLLAADTESYFGNHPEIAATYPDGTRGIFVGEVKVGSVADKAGIRRGDVITSVAGKRVKNMATLDQLIDTLDSGQSVKARYVRPDESDETTFQF
;
A
#
# COMPACT_ATOMS: atom_id res chain seq x y z
N MET A 1 21.63 -13.04 1.36
CA MET A 1 21.05 -11.75 0.97
C MET A 1 19.69 -12.05 0.36
N SER A 2 18.63 -11.95 1.16
CA SER A 2 17.27 -12.31 0.73
C SER A 2 16.74 -11.18 -0.14
N ALA A 3 16.67 -11.40 -1.46
CA ALA A 3 15.92 -10.52 -2.33
C ALA A 3 14.43 -10.76 -2.06
N THR A 4 13.86 -9.99 -1.12
CA THR A 4 12.42 -9.92 -0.90
C THR A 4 11.81 -9.21 -2.11
N GLY A 5 11.39 -9.96 -3.12
CA GLY A 5 11.01 -9.39 -4.40
C GLY A 5 10.27 -10.37 -5.29
N VAL A 6 9.43 -9.83 -6.17
CA VAL A 6 8.71 -10.60 -7.17
C VAL A 6 9.64 -10.84 -8.36
N THR A 7 9.83 -12.09 -8.77
CA THR A 7 10.59 -12.46 -9.97
C THR A 7 9.65 -13.04 -11.01
N VAL A 8 9.74 -12.55 -12.24
CA VAL A 8 8.95 -13.01 -13.39
C VAL A 8 9.90 -13.68 -14.38
N TYR A 9 9.73 -14.99 -14.57
CA TYR A 9 10.49 -15.77 -15.54
C TYR A 9 9.83 -15.68 -16.91
N THR A 10 10.58 -15.20 -17.91
CA THR A 10 10.10 -14.92 -19.26
C THR A 10 11.03 -15.48 -20.33
N THR A 11 10.58 -15.45 -21.59
CA THR A 11 11.39 -15.79 -22.78
C THR A 11 11.22 -14.71 -23.86
N SER A 12 12.08 -14.72 -24.89
CA SER A 12 12.10 -13.76 -26.02
C SER A 12 10.73 -13.47 -26.63
N THR A 13 9.89 -14.50 -26.73
CA THR A 13 8.67 -14.44 -27.54
C THR A 13 7.57 -15.19 -26.81
N CYS A 14 7.02 -14.58 -25.76
CA CYS A 14 5.90 -15.16 -25.04
C CYS A 14 4.81 -14.12 -24.76
N PRO A 15 3.67 -14.18 -25.48
CA PRO A 15 2.57 -13.22 -25.30
C PRO A 15 1.94 -13.30 -23.91
N TRP A 16 2.10 -14.43 -23.21
CA TRP A 16 1.61 -14.60 -21.84
C TRP A 16 2.51 -13.94 -20.81
N CYS A 17 3.83 -13.90 -21.05
CA CYS A 17 4.77 -13.16 -20.20
C CYS A 17 4.44 -11.67 -20.22
N ASP A 18 4.15 -11.12 -21.41
CA ASP A 18 3.79 -9.71 -21.55
C ASP A 18 2.51 -9.36 -20.78
N ARG A 19 1.49 -10.23 -20.80
CA ARG A 19 0.28 -10.02 -19.99
C ARG A 19 0.54 -10.00 -18.49
N VAL A 20 1.41 -10.89 -18.00
CA VAL A 20 1.80 -10.91 -16.58
C VAL A 20 2.53 -9.62 -16.22
N LYS A 21 3.51 -9.23 -17.03
CA LYS A 21 4.28 -7.99 -16.84
C LYS A 21 3.37 -6.76 -16.85
N ASP A 22 2.45 -6.68 -17.80
CA ASP A 22 1.46 -5.60 -17.88
C ASP A 22 0.54 -5.58 -16.66
N TYR A 23 0.08 -6.74 -16.19
CA TYR A 23 -0.78 -6.82 -15.02
C TYR A 23 -0.07 -6.35 -13.76
N LEU A 24 1.15 -6.84 -13.51
CA LEU A 24 1.98 -6.43 -12.37
C LEU A 24 2.41 -4.96 -12.48
N GLY A 25 2.78 -4.50 -13.67
CA GLY A 25 3.16 -3.11 -13.94
C GLY A 25 2.01 -2.13 -13.71
N LYS A 26 0.80 -2.44 -14.19
CA LYS A 26 -0.42 -1.64 -13.91
C LYS A 26 -0.77 -1.60 -12.43
N ALA A 27 -0.47 -2.68 -11.71
CA ALA A 27 -0.65 -2.76 -10.28
C ALA A 27 0.47 -2.07 -9.47
N GLY A 28 1.51 -1.55 -10.14
CA GLY A 28 2.64 -0.89 -9.47
C GLY A 28 3.53 -1.84 -8.67
N VAL A 29 3.48 -3.14 -8.96
CA VAL A 29 4.32 -4.15 -8.30
C VAL A 29 5.74 -4.06 -8.85
N PRO A 30 6.77 -3.82 -8.02
CA PRO A 30 8.15 -3.94 -8.46
C PRO A 30 8.49 -5.43 -8.66
N PHE A 31 9.01 -5.78 -9.84
CA PHE A 31 9.45 -7.14 -10.13
C PHE A 31 10.75 -7.16 -10.94
N GLU A 32 11.50 -8.24 -10.79
CA GLU A 32 12.68 -8.57 -11.58
C GLU A 32 12.27 -9.50 -12.73
N GLU A 33 12.63 -9.15 -13.97
CA GLU A 33 12.44 -10.03 -15.12
C GLU A 33 13.70 -10.91 -15.31
N LYS A 34 13.53 -12.23 -15.22
CA LYS A 34 14.59 -13.20 -15.51
C LYS A 34 14.29 -13.95 -16.79
N ARG A 35 15.20 -13.88 -17.75
CA ARG A 35 15.05 -14.46 -19.07
C ARG A 35 15.63 -15.87 -19.14
N VAL A 36 14.76 -16.87 -19.08
CA VAL A 36 15.19 -18.29 -19.02
C VAL A 36 15.66 -18.85 -20.37
N ASP A 37 15.47 -18.10 -21.46
CA ASP A 37 15.95 -18.49 -22.79
C ASP A 37 17.41 -18.13 -23.04
N SER A 38 17.91 -17.09 -22.37
CA SER A 38 19.30 -16.64 -22.45
C SER A 38 20.12 -16.94 -21.20
N ASP A 39 19.45 -17.21 -20.07
CA ASP A 39 20.07 -17.47 -18.78
C ASP A 39 19.70 -18.88 -18.28
N TYR A 40 20.68 -19.78 -18.33
CA TYR A 40 20.52 -21.16 -17.90
C TYR A 40 20.31 -21.29 -16.39
N ASP A 41 20.95 -20.44 -15.59
CA ASP A 41 20.82 -20.47 -14.13
C ASP A 41 19.41 -20.03 -13.71
N ALA A 42 18.86 -19.00 -14.38
CA ALA A 42 17.48 -18.60 -14.20
C ALA A 42 16.48 -19.70 -14.62
N ALA A 43 16.76 -20.44 -15.70
CA ALA A 43 15.93 -21.56 -16.13
C ALA A 43 15.91 -22.69 -15.08
N MET A 44 17.07 -23.03 -14.53
CA MET A 44 17.18 -24.04 -13.47
C MET A 44 16.52 -23.59 -12.17
N GLU A 45 16.67 -22.32 -11.78
CA GLU A 45 15.98 -21.75 -10.62
C GLU A 45 14.45 -21.85 -10.78
N MET A 46 13.93 -21.49 -11.96
CA MET A 46 12.51 -21.61 -12.28
C MET A 46 12.02 -23.05 -12.14
N ILE A 47 12.75 -24.03 -12.69
CA ILE A 47 12.39 -25.44 -12.64
C ILE A 47 12.42 -25.96 -11.20
N GLN A 48 13.45 -25.60 -10.43
CA GLN A 48 13.56 -26.01 -9.02
C GLN A 48 12.43 -25.44 -8.16
N ARG A 49 12.01 -24.20 -8.43
CA ARG A 49 10.93 -23.53 -7.67
C ARG A 49 9.53 -23.98 -8.08
N SER A 50 9.28 -24.12 -9.39
CA SER A 50 7.93 -24.36 -9.93
C SER A 50 7.64 -25.81 -10.31
N GLY A 51 8.68 -26.63 -10.47
CA GLY A 51 8.56 -27.95 -11.08
C GLY A 51 8.22 -27.91 -12.57
N GLN A 52 8.21 -26.73 -13.20
CA GLN A 52 7.81 -26.55 -14.59
C GLN A 52 8.96 -26.04 -15.47
N GLN A 53 8.95 -26.46 -16.73
CA GLN A 53 9.87 -26.00 -17.77
C GLN A 53 9.28 -24.87 -18.63
N GLY A 54 7.99 -24.55 -18.45
CA GLY A 54 7.28 -23.55 -19.24
C GLY A 54 7.18 -22.19 -18.56
N VAL A 55 7.18 -21.12 -19.36
CA VAL A 55 6.91 -19.74 -18.93
C VAL A 55 5.48 -19.32 -19.30
N PRO A 56 4.88 -18.32 -18.62
CA PRO A 56 5.42 -17.52 -17.53
C PRO A 56 5.37 -18.22 -16.17
N VAL A 57 6.39 -18.01 -15.34
CA VAL A 57 6.39 -18.38 -13.91
C VAL A 57 6.68 -17.13 -13.11
N ILE A 58 5.92 -16.91 -12.04
CA ILE A 58 6.10 -15.81 -11.10
C ILE A 58 6.49 -16.42 -9.76
N ALA A 59 7.63 -16.04 -9.23
CA ALA A 59 8.07 -16.43 -7.89
C ALA A 59 8.12 -15.19 -7.00
N ALA A 60 7.46 -15.25 -5.85
CA ALA A 60 7.46 -14.19 -4.86
C ALA A 60 7.61 -14.81 -3.48
N ASP A 61 8.79 -14.66 -2.86
CA ASP A 61 9.16 -15.36 -1.62
C ASP A 61 8.92 -16.88 -1.72
N ASN A 62 7.90 -17.40 -1.01
CA ASN A 62 7.47 -18.80 -1.00
C ASN A 62 6.31 -19.10 -1.96
N ASP A 63 5.72 -18.09 -2.58
CA ASP A 63 4.61 -18.24 -3.52
C ASP A 63 5.15 -18.42 -4.94
N VAL A 64 4.80 -19.55 -5.57
CA VAL A 64 5.14 -19.80 -6.99
C VAL A 64 3.87 -19.94 -7.80
N ILE A 65 3.65 -19.01 -8.72
CA ILE A 65 2.49 -18.94 -9.61
C ILE A 65 2.94 -19.31 -11.01
N VAL A 66 2.26 -20.29 -11.60
CA VAL A 66 2.51 -20.74 -12.96
C VAL A 66 1.43 -20.17 -13.86
N GLY A 67 1.83 -19.61 -14.99
CA GLY A 67 0.93 -19.05 -15.98
C GLY A 67 0.30 -17.72 -15.57
N PHE A 68 -0.75 -17.33 -16.29
CA PHE A 68 -1.55 -16.15 -15.99
C PHE A 68 -2.74 -16.53 -15.10
N ASP A 69 -2.50 -16.71 -13.81
CA ASP A 69 -3.54 -16.98 -12.81
C ASP A 69 -3.93 -15.69 -12.10
N GLN A 70 -5.03 -15.08 -12.54
CA GLN A 70 -5.46 -13.76 -12.04
C GLN A 70 -5.77 -13.75 -10.53
N PRO A 71 -6.52 -14.72 -9.94
CA PRO A 71 -6.69 -14.80 -8.49
C PRO A 71 -5.39 -14.89 -7.70
N ARG A 72 -4.41 -15.67 -8.19
CA ARG A 72 -3.12 -15.80 -7.49
C ARG A 72 -2.26 -14.55 -7.67
N LEU A 73 -2.25 -13.94 -8.85
CA LEU A 73 -1.56 -12.68 -9.12
C LEU A 73 -2.13 -11.53 -8.29
N ALA A 74 -3.44 -11.51 -8.05
CA ALA A 74 -4.07 -10.53 -7.17
C ALA A 74 -3.49 -10.55 -5.74
N ARG A 75 -3.10 -11.73 -5.23
CA ARG A 75 -2.42 -11.83 -3.92
C ARG A 75 -1.02 -11.23 -3.92
N ILE A 76 -0.30 -11.34 -5.03
CA ILE A 76 1.01 -10.69 -5.22
C ILE A 76 0.84 -9.18 -5.31
N VAL A 77 -0.18 -8.72 -6.05
CA VAL A 77 -0.53 -7.29 -6.14
C VAL A 77 -0.88 -6.72 -4.76
N ASP A 78 -1.66 -7.43 -3.97
CA ASP A 78 -2.02 -6.99 -2.61
C ASP A 78 -0.80 -6.89 -1.68
N ARG A 79 0.14 -7.83 -1.80
CA ARG A 79 1.33 -7.89 -0.93
C ARG A 79 2.46 -6.95 -1.36
N TYR A 80 2.67 -6.78 -2.67
CA TYR A 80 3.84 -6.09 -3.23
C TYR A 80 3.50 -4.88 -4.11
N GLY A 81 2.22 -4.65 -4.40
CA GLY A 81 1.78 -3.49 -5.15
C GLY A 81 2.14 -2.23 -4.39
N LYS A 82 2.72 -1.24 -5.09
CA LYS A 82 2.76 0.10 -4.54
C LYS A 82 1.32 0.57 -4.33
N PRO A 83 1.00 1.24 -3.20
CA PRO A 83 -0.30 1.83 -3.03
C PRO A 83 -0.58 2.71 -4.26
N LYS A 84 -1.76 2.56 -4.86
CA LYS A 84 -2.11 3.23 -6.13
C LYS A 84 -2.04 4.75 -6.02
N ARG A 85 -1.96 5.30 -4.80
CA ARG A 85 -1.97 6.72 -4.48
C ARG A 85 -0.87 7.05 -3.49
N ALA A 86 -0.37 8.28 -3.59
CA ALA A 86 0.62 8.79 -2.65
C ALA A 86 0.02 8.70 -1.22
N PRO A 87 0.75 8.13 -0.25
CA PRO A 87 0.29 8.15 1.12
C PRO A 87 0.06 9.61 1.54
N LEU A 88 -0.90 9.85 2.44
CA LEU A 88 -1.16 11.18 3.00
C LEU A 88 0.10 11.85 3.59
N GLY A 89 1.17 11.07 3.80
CA GLY A 89 2.43 11.48 4.39
C GLY A 89 2.38 11.47 5.91
N LEU A 90 1.41 10.74 6.46
CA LEU A 90 1.19 10.60 7.88
C LEU A 90 1.88 9.33 8.37
N LEU A 91 2.75 9.45 9.36
CA LEU A 91 3.04 8.33 10.25
C LEU A 91 1.96 8.35 11.30
N ALA A 92 0.98 7.49 11.08
CA ALA A 92 -0.27 7.51 11.82
C ALA A 92 -0.52 6.12 12.43
N ALA A 93 -1.09 6.12 13.62
CA ALA A 93 -1.48 4.92 14.32
C ALA A 93 -2.98 4.96 14.62
N ASP A 94 -3.59 3.79 14.71
CA ASP A 94 -4.95 3.67 15.21
C ASP A 94 -5.02 4.30 16.60
N THR A 95 -5.97 5.21 16.81
CA THR A 95 -6.11 5.91 18.08
C THR A 95 -6.33 4.94 19.24
N GLU A 96 -7.08 3.86 19.05
CA GLU A 96 -7.33 2.84 20.06
C GLU A 96 -6.03 2.12 20.46
N SER A 97 -5.21 1.76 19.47
CA SER A 97 -3.91 1.13 19.72
C SER A 97 -2.88 2.10 20.33
N TYR A 98 -2.89 3.36 19.91
CA TYR A 98 -1.92 4.36 20.37
C TYR A 98 -2.25 4.87 21.77
N PHE A 99 -3.51 5.25 22.02
CA PHE A 99 -3.96 5.70 23.34
C PHE A 99 -3.94 4.59 24.38
N GLY A 100 -4.15 3.33 23.97
CA GLY A 100 -3.99 2.18 24.86
C GLY A 100 -2.56 2.04 25.40
N ASN A 101 -1.55 2.41 24.61
CA ASN A 101 -0.14 2.37 25.01
C ASN A 101 0.36 3.70 25.61
N HIS A 102 -0.35 4.81 25.37
CA HIS A 102 -0.01 6.17 25.80
C HIS A 102 -1.20 6.87 26.46
N PRO A 103 -1.61 6.44 27.67
CA PRO A 103 -2.74 7.03 28.40
C PRO A 103 -2.55 8.51 28.74
N GLU A 104 -1.30 8.97 28.87
CA GLU A 104 -0.94 10.38 29.10
C GLU A 104 -1.37 11.29 27.95
N ILE A 105 -1.35 10.77 26.72
CA ILE A 105 -1.82 11.50 25.53
C ILE A 105 -3.33 11.35 25.42
N ALA A 106 -3.88 10.17 25.71
CA ALA A 106 -5.32 9.94 25.64
C ALA A 106 -6.12 10.92 26.52
N ALA A 107 -5.61 11.24 27.71
CA ALA A 107 -6.24 12.14 28.67
C ALA A 107 -6.35 13.60 28.19
N THR A 108 -5.60 14.00 27.16
CA THR A 108 -5.69 15.36 26.61
C THR A 108 -6.81 15.51 25.58
N TYR A 109 -7.43 14.41 25.12
CA TYR A 109 -8.49 14.44 24.12
C TYR A 109 -9.86 14.16 24.74
N PRO A 110 -10.95 14.62 24.12
CA PRO A 110 -12.30 14.27 24.57
C PRO A 110 -12.52 12.77 24.63
N ASP A 111 -13.21 12.31 25.68
CA ASP A 111 -13.53 10.89 25.86
C ASP A 111 -14.29 10.32 24.65
N GLY A 112 -13.79 9.21 24.12
CA GLY A 112 -14.37 8.56 22.95
C GLY A 112 -13.89 9.10 21.59
N THR A 113 -12.83 9.91 21.57
CA THR A 113 -12.13 10.27 20.33
C THR A 113 -11.60 9.01 19.64
N ARG A 114 -12.16 8.67 18.48
CA ARG A 114 -11.77 7.52 17.66
C ARG A 114 -11.40 7.98 16.26
N GLY A 115 -10.31 7.46 15.74
CA GLY A 115 -9.84 7.79 14.41
C GLY A 115 -8.40 7.34 14.19
N ILE A 116 -7.65 8.19 13.49
CA ILE A 116 -6.25 7.96 13.20
C ILE A 116 -5.45 9.07 13.87
N PHE A 117 -4.63 8.70 14.84
CA PHE A 117 -3.73 9.61 15.52
C PHE A 117 -2.51 9.88 14.64
N VAL A 118 -2.22 11.16 14.42
CA VAL A 118 -1.08 11.64 13.63
C VAL A 118 0.15 11.79 14.53
N GLY A 119 1.09 10.86 14.41
CA GLY A 119 2.36 10.91 15.14
C GLY A 119 3.40 11.79 14.45
N GLU A 120 3.41 11.79 13.12
CA GLU A 120 4.32 12.61 12.32
C GLU A 120 3.73 12.92 10.95
N VAL A 121 4.11 14.08 10.40
CA VAL A 121 3.71 14.51 9.06
C VAL A 121 4.96 14.79 8.24
N LYS A 122 5.06 14.15 7.07
CA LYS A 122 6.17 14.36 6.15
C LYS A 122 6.03 15.70 5.44
N VAL A 123 7.07 16.53 5.49
CA VAL A 123 7.11 17.84 4.81
C VAL A 123 6.85 17.71 3.31
N GLY A 124 5.98 18.55 2.77
CA GLY A 124 5.58 18.56 1.35
C GLY A 124 4.50 17.53 0.97
N SER A 125 4.00 16.75 1.93
CA SER A 125 2.90 15.80 1.72
C SER A 125 1.52 16.47 1.62
N VAL A 126 0.50 15.68 1.29
CA VAL A 126 -0.90 16.13 1.24
C VAL A 126 -1.35 16.64 2.62
N ALA A 127 -0.99 15.94 3.68
CA ALA A 127 -1.36 16.32 5.03
C ALA A 127 -0.65 17.60 5.51
N ASP A 128 0.62 17.78 5.17
CA ASP A 128 1.39 18.99 5.49
C ASP A 128 0.78 20.23 4.81
N LYS A 129 0.44 20.12 3.52
CA LYS A 129 -0.25 21.18 2.77
C LYS A 129 -1.63 21.50 3.32
N ALA A 130 -2.30 20.52 3.91
CA ALA A 130 -3.58 20.68 4.59
C ALA A 130 -3.45 21.22 6.03
N GLY A 131 -2.24 21.51 6.51
CA GLY A 131 -2.00 22.07 7.84
C GLY A 131 -2.21 21.09 8.99
N ILE A 132 -2.24 19.78 8.70
CA ILE A 132 -2.26 18.74 9.71
C ILE A 132 -0.90 18.67 10.39
N ARG A 133 -0.91 18.48 11.71
CA ARG A 133 0.30 18.41 12.54
C ARG A 133 0.29 17.17 13.41
N ARG A 134 1.46 16.89 14.00
CA ARG A 134 1.60 15.89 15.05
C ARG A 134 0.65 16.23 16.20
N GLY A 135 -0.11 15.25 16.67
CA GLY A 135 -1.15 15.41 17.68
C GLY A 135 -2.56 15.58 17.11
N ASP A 136 -2.74 15.58 15.80
CA ASP A 136 -4.07 15.63 15.21
C ASP A 136 -4.69 14.23 15.19
N VAL A 137 -5.97 14.11 15.53
CA VAL A 137 -6.72 12.87 15.34
C VAL A 137 -7.72 13.04 14.21
N ILE A 138 -7.49 12.34 13.10
CA ILE A 138 -8.37 12.37 11.93
C ILE A 138 -9.58 11.49 12.22
N THR A 139 -10.76 12.09 12.28
CA THR A 139 -12.03 11.40 12.59
C THR A 139 -12.89 11.16 11.35
N SER A 140 -12.71 11.95 10.29
CA SER A 140 -13.39 11.75 9.01
C SER A 140 -12.54 12.22 7.83
N VAL A 141 -12.73 11.59 6.68
CA VAL A 141 -12.12 11.95 5.39
C VAL A 141 -13.16 11.74 4.29
N ALA A 142 -13.28 12.70 3.38
CA ALA A 142 -14.26 12.70 2.29
C ALA A 142 -15.71 12.50 2.77
N GLY A 143 -16.05 13.04 3.95
CA GLY A 143 -17.37 12.89 4.57
C GLY A 143 -17.66 11.49 5.14
N LYS A 144 -16.75 10.53 5.03
CA LYS A 144 -16.86 9.22 5.68
C LYS A 144 -16.06 9.20 6.97
N ARG A 145 -16.63 8.56 8.00
CA ARG A 145 -15.99 8.45 9.31
C ARG A 145 -14.84 7.44 9.25
N VAL A 146 -13.65 7.85 9.68
CA VAL A 146 -12.48 6.98 9.74
C VAL A 146 -12.33 6.51 11.17
N LYS A 147 -12.31 5.19 11.38
CA LYS A 147 -12.16 4.59 12.71
C LYS A 147 -10.82 3.89 12.89
N ASN A 148 -10.24 3.38 11.81
CA ASN A 148 -9.03 2.58 11.80
C ASN A 148 -8.31 2.71 10.44
N MET A 149 -7.07 2.22 10.38
CA MET A 149 -6.22 2.29 9.18
C MET A 149 -6.89 1.64 7.97
N ALA A 150 -7.58 0.51 8.16
CA ALA A 150 -8.27 -0.17 7.06
C ALA A 150 -9.34 0.72 6.38
N THR A 151 -10.09 1.49 7.18
CA THR A 151 -11.09 2.43 6.63
C THR A 151 -10.42 3.59 5.90
N LEU A 152 -9.29 4.08 6.44
CA LEU A 152 -8.51 5.14 5.81
C LEU A 152 -7.94 4.69 4.46
N ASP A 153 -7.34 3.50 4.42
CA ASP A 153 -6.75 2.93 3.21
C ASP A 153 -7.82 2.73 2.14
N GLN A 154 -8.98 2.14 2.49
CA GLN A 154 -10.12 2.02 1.58
C GLN A 154 -10.59 3.37 1.05
N LEU A 155 -10.61 4.40 1.89
CA LEU A 155 -10.99 5.74 1.47
C LEU A 155 -9.99 6.32 0.49
N ILE A 156 -8.70 6.28 0.83
CA ILE A 156 -7.63 6.73 -0.05
C ILE A 156 -7.71 5.98 -1.38
N ASP A 157 -8.05 4.68 -1.38
CA ASP A 157 -8.30 3.83 -2.55
C ASP A 157 -9.60 4.14 -3.32
N THR A 158 -10.45 5.04 -2.83
CA THR A 158 -11.58 5.61 -3.60
C THR A 158 -11.36 7.02 -4.19
N LEU A 159 -10.36 7.80 -3.75
CA LEU A 159 -10.14 9.20 -4.15
C LEU A 159 -9.24 9.41 -5.37
N ASP A 160 -9.69 10.13 -6.38
CA ASP A 160 -8.87 10.35 -7.59
C ASP A 160 -7.78 11.42 -7.42
N SER A 161 -6.70 11.31 -8.20
CA SER A 161 -5.63 12.31 -8.24
C SER A 161 -6.17 13.66 -8.72
N GLY A 162 -5.82 14.74 -8.03
CA GLY A 162 -6.36 16.09 -8.26
C GLY A 162 -7.67 16.37 -7.51
N GLN A 163 -8.25 15.38 -6.82
CA GLN A 163 -9.46 15.58 -6.03
C GLN A 163 -9.15 16.27 -4.70
N SER A 164 -9.97 17.26 -4.36
CA SER A 164 -9.97 17.88 -3.03
C SER A 164 -11.06 17.24 -2.17
N VAL A 165 -10.69 16.73 -1.00
CA VAL A 165 -11.63 16.14 -0.05
C VAL A 165 -11.55 16.82 1.30
N LYS A 166 -12.71 17.01 1.93
CA LYS A 166 -12.77 17.53 3.29
C LYS A 166 -12.44 16.43 4.28
N ALA A 167 -11.62 16.75 5.27
CA ALA A 167 -11.29 15.89 6.39
C ALA A 167 -11.50 16.63 7.70
N ARG A 168 -12.02 15.94 8.71
CA ARG A 168 -12.20 16.48 10.05
C ARG A 168 -11.13 15.95 10.97
N TYR A 169 -10.52 16.84 11.73
CA TYR A 169 -9.51 16.51 12.72
C TYR A 169 -9.93 17.03 14.10
N VAL A 170 -9.40 16.38 15.14
CA VAL A 170 -9.60 16.73 16.55
C VAL A 170 -8.23 16.91 17.18
N ARG A 171 -8.07 18.02 17.88
CA ARG A 171 -6.93 18.35 18.75
C ARG A 171 -7.40 18.38 20.21
N PRO A 172 -6.48 18.42 21.18
CA PRO A 172 -6.82 18.59 22.59
C PRO A 172 -7.69 19.84 22.85
N ASP A 173 -7.39 20.93 22.14
CA ASP A 173 -7.98 22.24 22.41
C ASP A 173 -9.25 22.52 21.58
N GLU A 174 -9.38 21.91 20.39
CA GLU A 174 -10.49 22.13 19.46
C GLU A 174 -10.65 21.03 18.40
N SER A 175 -11.75 21.04 17.65
CA SER A 175 -11.94 20.22 16.45
C SER A 175 -12.29 21.09 15.26
N ASP A 176 -11.63 20.86 14.12
CA ASP A 176 -11.82 21.67 12.92
C ASP A 176 -11.77 20.78 11.66
N GLU A 177 -12.06 21.37 10.50
CA GLU A 177 -12.04 20.71 9.20
C GLU A 177 -10.92 21.29 8.33
N THR A 178 -10.24 20.40 7.61
CA THR A 178 -9.27 20.76 6.58
C THR A 178 -9.63 20.14 5.24
N THR A 179 -8.94 20.55 4.18
CA THR A 179 -9.10 19.99 2.83
C THR A 179 -7.80 19.33 2.40
N PHE A 180 -7.84 18.02 2.14
CA PHE A 180 -6.76 17.27 1.52
C PHE A 180 -6.88 17.36 0.01
N GLN A 181 -5.77 17.71 -0.65
CA GLN A 181 -5.67 17.73 -2.10
C GLN A 181 -4.71 16.64 -2.56
N PHE A 182 -5.27 15.62 -3.23
CA PHE A 182 -4.52 14.44 -3.72
C PHE A 182 -3.90 14.66 -5.10
#